data_AF-A0A5S6Q6B3-F1
#
_entry.id   AF-A0A5S6Q6B3-F1
#
_cell.length_a   1.000
_cell.length_b   1.000
_cell.length_c   1.000
_cell.angle_alpha   90.00
_cell.angle_beta   90.00
_cell.angle_gamma   90.00
#
_symmetry.space_group_name_H-M   'P 1'
#
loop_
_entity.id
_entity.type
_entity.pdbx_description
1 polymer ?
#
loop_
_entity_poly.entity_id
_entity_poly.type
_entity_poly.pdbx_seq_one_letter_code
_entity_poly.pdbx_strand_id
1 'polypeptide(L)'
;MNAMRAVFPGAAIFGCFFHLVRSMKRQLAEQRLLAQFRNDSTLQHTARMIIALAFLPRDIVQATFDQLASESPDTLEPILSWFERTYVGCRNRRGVRRAPLFPIELWSVHERTLIGHDRTNNFVEAAHRRMKLELGADHPTLWRFIEGIRKVQAGRVQHYEEFIRGDEPPRKRLRFLRADERIRRTLREGDIRFPVEILRAIAHCFEIN
;
A
#
# COMPACT_ATOMS: atom_id res chain seq x y z
N MET A 1 3.67 -7.12 15.14
CA MET A 1 4.01 -8.31 14.31
C MET A 1 4.36 -9.53 15.16
N ASN A 2 5.19 -9.39 16.21
CA ASN A 2 5.61 -10.53 17.05
C ASN A 2 4.43 -11.30 17.66
N ALA A 3 3.42 -10.60 18.20
CA ALA A 3 2.22 -11.24 18.74
C ALA A 3 1.46 -12.09 17.69
N MET A 4 1.30 -11.59 16.46
CA MET A 4 0.62 -12.33 15.39
C MET A 4 1.41 -13.58 14.98
N ARG A 5 2.75 -13.50 14.90
CA ARG A 5 3.60 -14.66 14.61
C ARG A 5 3.58 -15.70 15.74
N ALA A 6 3.47 -15.25 16.99
CA ALA A 6 3.40 -16.14 18.14
C ALA A 6 2.09 -16.94 18.18
N VAL A 7 0.96 -16.29 17.87
CA VAL A 7 -0.37 -16.92 17.92
C VAL A 7 -0.70 -17.69 16.63
N PHE A 8 -0.25 -17.17 15.47
CA PHE A 8 -0.52 -17.75 14.15
C PHE A 8 0.78 -17.97 13.38
N PRO A 9 1.59 -18.97 13.75
CA PRO A 9 2.92 -19.17 13.16
C PRO A 9 2.89 -19.54 11.67
N GLY A 10 1.80 -20.16 11.20
CA GLY A 10 1.59 -20.47 9.77
C GLY A 10 1.02 -19.33 8.94
N ALA A 11 0.64 -18.21 9.56
CA ALA A 11 0.06 -17.09 8.83
C ALA A 11 1.16 -16.23 8.19
N ALA A 12 1.07 -16.07 6.86
CA ALA A 12 1.88 -15.10 6.16
C ALA A 12 1.42 -13.67 6.50
N ILE A 13 2.33 -12.85 7.00
CA ILE A 13 2.04 -11.46 7.35
C ILE A 13 2.46 -10.58 6.18
N PHE A 14 1.51 -9.79 5.69
CA PHE A 14 1.75 -8.85 4.61
C PHE A 14 1.36 -7.43 5.01
N GLY A 15 2.13 -6.47 4.50
CA GLY A 15 1.82 -5.06 4.49
C GLY A 15 0.71 -4.74 3.48
N CYS A 16 0.04 -3.63 3.71
CA CYS A 16 -1.01 -3.11 2.85
C CYS A 16 -0.48 -1.96 2.00
N PHE A 17 -0.63 -2.04 0.67
CA PHE A 17 -0.17 -1.01 -0.26
C PHE A 17 -0.80 0.37 0.05
N PHE A 18 -2.06 0.37 0.45
CA PHE A 18 -2.75 1.60 0.85
C PHE A 18 -2.10 2.28 2.06
N HIS A 19 -1.60 1.51 3.02
CA HIS A 19 -0.86 2.06 4.16
C HIS A 19 0.53 2.57 3.77
N LEU A 20 1.19 1.96 2.78
CA LEU A 20 2.43 2.48 2.21
C LEU A 20 2.20 3.86 1.56
N VAL A 21 1.16 3.99 0.73
CA VAL A 21 0.76 5.27 0.12
C VAL A 21 0.43 6.33 1.18
N ARG A 22 -0.35 5.97 2.20
CA ARG A 22 -0.66 6.86 3.33
C ARG A 22 0.59 7.29 4.10
N SER A 23 1.54 6.36 4.29
CA SER A 23 2.80 6.66 4.97
C SER A 23 3.63 7.67 4.17
N MET A 24 3.69 7.54 2.84
CA MET A 24 4.35 8.53 1.98
C MET A 24 3.70 9.90 2.11
N LYS A 25 2.36 9.98 2.06
CA LYS A 25 1.65 11.26 2.23
C LYS A 25 1.94 11.91 3.58
N ARG A 26 1.95 11.12 4.67
CA ARG A 26 2.30 11.62 6.00
C ARG A 26 3.72 12.16 6.01
N GLN A 27 4.67 11.45 5.40
CA GLN A 27 6.05 11.90 5.31
C GLN A 27 6.17 13.22 4.52
N LEU A 28 5.48 13.35 3.39
CA LEU A 28 5.44 14.61 2.63
C LEU A 28 4.90 15.78 3.48
N ALA A 29 3.96 15.51 4.38
CA ALA A 29 3.44 16.50 5.33
C ALA A 29 4.47 16.88 6.39
N GLU A 30 5.11 15.89 7.01
CA GLU A 30 6.12 16.07 8.05
C GLU A 30 7.34 16.85 7.53
N GLN A 31 7.73 16.62 6.27
CA GLN A 31 8.81 17.35 5.59
C GLN A 31 8.37 18.69 5.00
N ARG A 32 7.11 19.11 5.22
CA ARG A 32 6.51 20.36 4.68
C ARG A 32 6.53 20.46 3.15
N LEU A 33 6.58 19.32 2.46
CA LEU A 33 6.64 19.24 1.00
C LEU A 33 5.25 19.19 0.34
N LEU A 34 4.14 19.11 1.09
CA LEU A 34 2.80 19.01 0.50
C LEU A 34 2.43 20.16 -0.44
N ALA A 35 2.86 21.39 -0.14
CA ALA A 35 2.58 22.54 -1.00
C ALA A 35 3.30 22.41 -2.35
N GLN A 36 4.60 22.08 -2.32
CA GLN A 36 5.40 21.84 -3.52
C GLN A 36 4.86 20.63 -4.29
N PHE A 37 4.57 19.53 -3.59
CA PHE A 37 4.00 18.31 -4.17
C PHE A 37 2.73 18.60 -4.98
N ARG A 38 1.84 19.49 -4.51
CA ARG A 38 0.62 19.83 -5.27
C ARG A 38 0.89 20.57 -6.57
N ASN A 39 1.99 21.32 -6.64
CA ASN A 39 2.30 22.21 -7.76
C ASN A 39 3.37 21.66 -8.71
N ASP A 40 4.08 20.61 -8.33
CA ASP A 40 5.20 20.03 -9.06
C ASP A 40 4.87 18.59 -9.50
N SER A 41 4.58 18.42 -10.79
CA SER A 41 4.23 17.12 -11.39
C SER A 41 5.40 16.13 -11.38
N THR A 42 6.64 16.61 -11.46
CA THR A 42 7.86 15.79 -11.39
C THR A 42 8.02 15.23 -9.98
N LEU A 43 7.81 16.05 -8.96
CA LEU A 43 7.83 15.61 -7.56
C LEU A 43 6.73 14.57 -7.29
N GLN A 44 5.52 14.79 -7.81
CA GLN A 44 4.43 13.83 -7.70
C GLN A 44 4.77 12.49 -8.35
N HIS A 45 5.27 12.54 -9.58
CA HIS A 45 5.60 11.34 -10.33
C HIS A 45 6.73 10.56 -9.66
N THR A 46 7.79 11.23 -9.21
CA THR A 46 8.92 10.59 -8.53
C THR A 46 8.50 9.97 -7.20
N ALA A 47 7.67 10.64 -6.40
CA ALA A 47 7.11 10.07 -5.18
C ALA A 47 6.26 8.82 -5.46
N ARG A 48 5.49 8.81 -6.55
CA ARG A 48 4.75 7.62 -7.01
C ARG A 48 5.70 6.52 -7.47
N MET A 49 6.81 6.83 -8.13
CA MET A 49 7.84 5.84 -8.51
C MET A 49 8.49 5.19 -7.29
N ILE A 50 8.78 5.96 -6.22
CA ILE A 50 9.31 5.42 -4.96
C ILE A 50 8.32 4.40 -4.36
N ILE A 51 7.02 4.74 -4.32
CA ILE A 51 5.99 3.79 -3.86
C ILE A 51 5.89 2.57 -4.79
N ALA A 52 6.06 2.79 -6.11
CA ALA A 52 5.94 1.75 -7.12
C ALA A 52 7.02 0.65 -6.99
N LEU A 53 8.10 0.88 -6.23
CA LEU A 53 9.08 -0.15 -5.85
C LEU A 53 8.40 -1.38 -5.24
N ALA A 54 7.23 -1.23 -4.62
CA ALA A 54 6.49 -2.35 -4.03
C ALA A 54 6.06 -3.39 -5.07
N PHE A 55 6.00 -3.01 -6.34
CA PHE A 55 5.61 -3.87 -7.44
C PHE A 55 6.79 -4.57 -8.12
N LEU A 56 8.03 -4.23 -7.80
CA LEU A 56 9.19 -4.90 -8.40
C LEU A 56 9.47 -6.24 -7.70
N PRO A 57 10.11 -7.20 -8.41
CA PRO A 57 10.75 -8.35 -7.80
C PRO A 57 11.66 -7.93 -6.64
N ARG A 58 11.61 -8.67 -5.53
CA ARG A 58 12.22 -8.28 -4.24
C ARG A 58 13.74 -8.10 -4.34
N ASP A 59 14.38 -8.90 -5.17
CA ASP A 59 15.82 -8.95 -5.43
C ASP A 59 16.35 -7.69 -6.13
N ILE A 60 15.53 -7.02 -6.96
CA ILE A 60 15.96 -5.83 -7.69
C ILE A 60 15.57 -4.50 -7.02
N VAL A 61 14.74 -4.54 -5.97
CA VAL A 61 14.22 -3.33 -5.28
C VAL A 61 15.36 -2.43 -4.80
N GLN A 62 16.37 -3.01 -4.14
CA GLN A 62 17.46 -2.23 -3.53
C GLN A 62 18.34 -1.56 -4.58
N ALA A 63 18.67 -2.26 -5.67
CA ALA A 63 19.46 -1.70 -6.76
C ALA A 63 18.68 -0.61 -7.51
N THR A 64 17.39 -0.83 -7.75
CA THR A 64 16.53 0.15 -8.43
C THR A 64 16.33 1.40 -7.56
N PHE A 65 16.21 1.24 -6.25
CA PHE A 65 16.15 2.38 -5.33
C PHE A 65 17.42 3.24 -5.39
N ASP A 66 18.61 2.62 -5.41
CA ASP A 66 19.88 3.36 -5.51
C ASP A 66 19.95 4.17 -6.82
N GLN A 67 19.55 3.54 -7.94
CA GLN A 67 19.48 4.23 -9.23
C GLN A 67 18.51 5.43 -9.15
N LEU A 68 17.28 5.19 -8.67
CA LEU A 68 16.27 6.24 -8.55
C LEU A 68 16.75 7.39 -7.65
N ALA A 69 17.41 7.08 -6.54
CA ALA A 69 17.95 8.09 -5.63
C ALA A 69 19.05 8.92 -6.28
N SER A 70 19.94 8.30 -7.07
CA SER A 70 21.02 9.01 -7.77
C SER A 70 20.53 9.94 -8.89
N GLU A 71 19.37 9.64 -9.48
CA GLU A 71 18.75 10.43 -10.55
C GLU A 71 17.73 11.45 -10.01
N SER A 72 17.41 11.40 -8.71
CA SER A 72 16.41 12.26 -8.09
C SER A 72 16.99 13.63 -7.72
N PRO A 73 16.18 14.71 -7.81
CA PRO A 73 16.60 16.02 -7.36
C PRO A 73 16.80 16.08 -5.83
N ASP A 74 17.76 16.88 -5.37
CA ASP A 74 18.11 17.05 -3.94
C ASP A 74 16.93 17.41 -3.04
N THR A 75 15.89 18.04 -3.60
CA THR A 75 14.65 18.38 -2.90
C THR A 75 13.92 17.14 -2.35
N LEU A 76 14.15 15.97 -2.93
CA LEU A 76 13.57 14.69 -2.51
C LEU A 76 14.40 13.94 -1.48
N GLU A 77 15.61 14.39 -1.17
CA GLU A 77 16.52 13.70 -0.25
C GLU A 77 15.87 13.37 1.12
N PRO A 78 15.08 14.27 1.76
CA PRO A 78 14.40 13.93 3.00
C PRO A 78 13.42 12.74 2.88
N ILE A 79 12.78 12.58 1.71
CA ILE A 79 11.86 11.50 1.42
C ILE A 79 12.63 10.20 1.10
N LEU A 80 13.68 10.30 0.29
CA LEU A 80 14.52 9.16 -0.08
C LEU A 80 15.23 8.59 1.15
N SER A 81 15.86 9.44 1.96
CA SER A 81 16.52 9.04 3.21
C SER A 81 15.54 8.37 4.19
N TRP A 82 14.32 8.92 4.32
CA TRP A 82 13.27 8.30 5.11
C TRP A 82 12.86 6.93 4.56
N PHE A 83 12.62 6.83 3.25
CA PHE A 83 12.19 5.59 2.62
C PHE A 83 13.27 4.52 2.70
N GLU A 84 14.53 4.90 2.50
CA GLU A 84 15.67 4.00 2.62
C GLU A 84 15.73 3.40 4.03
N ARG A 85 15.75 4.25 5.06
CA ARG A 85 15.80 3.79 6.46
C ARG A 85 14.61 2.91 6.84
N THR A 86 13.44 3.21 6.31
CA THR A 86 12.18 2.59 6.74
C THR A 86 11.90 1.28 6.00
N TYR A 87 12.24 1.18 4.71
CA TYR A 87 11.76 0.10 3.83
C TYR A 87 12.86 -0.62 3.04
N VAL A 88 14.00 0.01 2.75
CA VAL A 88 15.05 -0.55 1.86
C VAL A 88 16.27 -1.05 2.63
N GLY A 89 16.69 -0.30 3.64
CA GLY A 89 17.84 -0.57 4.51
C GLY A 89 19.07 0.25 4.16
N CYS A 90 19.55 1.12 5.06
CA CYS A 90 20.69 2.00 4.82
C CYS A 90 22.02 1.25 4.66
N ARG A 91 22.87 1.69 3.73
CA ARG A 91 24.26 1.21 3.62
C ARG A 91 25.12 1.75 4.77
N ASN A 92 25.91 0.88 5.38
CA ASN A 92 26.95 1.30 6.32
C ASN A 92 28.23 1.72 5.56
N ARG A 93 29.25 2.23 6.28
CA ARG A 93 30.54 2.63 5.70
C ARG A 93 31.28 1.52 4.94
N ARG A 94 30.90 0.25 5.16
CA ARG A 94 31.46 -0.93 4.47
C ARG A 94 30.60 -1.37 3.26
N GLY A 95 29.59 -0.60 2.90
CA GLY A 95 28.66 -0.91 1.81
C GLY A 95 27.58 -1.94 2.13
N VAL A 96 27.55 -2.48 3.36
CA VAL A 96 26.56 -3.48 3.77
C VAL A 96 25.26 -2.79 4.20
N ARG A 97 24.12 -3.25 3.67
CA ARG A 97 22.80 -2.74 4.05
C ARG A 97 22.37 -3.25 5.42
N ARG A 98 21.94 -2.34 6.28
CA ARG A 98 21.28 -2.67 7.55
C ARG A 98 19.84 -3.08 7.29
N ALA A 99 19.29 -3.93 8.15
CA ALA A 99 17.88 -4.29 8.07
C ALA A 99 16.99 -3.03 8.21
N PRO A 100 16.02 -2.81 7.31
CA PRO A 100 15.05 -1.73 7.44
C PRO A 100 14.07 -1.99 8.60
N LEU A 101 13.34 -0.95 9.01
CA LEU A 101 12.27 -1.10 10.01
C LEU A 101 11.17 -2.06 9.53
N PHE A 102 10.86 -2.03 8.23
CA PHE A 102 9.93 -2.92 7.57
C PHE A 102 10.64 -3.65 6.41
N PRO A 103 10.90 -4.97 6.55
CA PRO A 103 11.53 -5.78 5.50
C PRO A 103 10.75 -5.76 4.18
N ILE A 104 11.47 -5.90 3.06
CA ILE A 104 10.90 -5.87 1.70
C ILE A 104 9.81 -6.92 1.51
N GLU A 105 9.99 -8.10 2.09
CA GLU A 105 9.04 -9.21 2.07
C GLU A 105 7.68 -8.84 2.66
N LEU A 106 7.67 -7.90 3.61
CA LEU A 106 6.44 -7.43 4.25
C LEU A 106 5.65 -6.53 3.31
N TRP A 107 6.27 -5.52 2.71
CA TRP A 107 5.55 -4.46 2.00
C TRP A 107 5.50 -4.66 0.48
N SER A 108 6.29 -5.58 -0.08
CA SER A 108 6.17 -5.97 -1.48
C SER A 108 4.77 -6.51 -1.79
N VAL A 109 4.28 -6.14 -2.96
CA VAL A 109 3.02 -6.60 -3.53
C VAL A 109 3.20 -7.29 -4.87
N HIS A 110 4.45 -7.49 -5.32
CA HIS A 110 4.76 -8.03 -6.65
C HIS A 110 4.05 -9.37 -6.91
N GLU A 111 4.35 -10.39 -6.11
CA GLU A 111 3.76 -11.73 -6.25
C GLU A 111 2.23 -11.68 -6.17
N ARG A 112 1.70 -11.03 -5.13
CA ARG A 112 0.25 -10.84 -4.93
C ARG A 112 -0.43 -10.19 -6.12
N THR A 113 0.24 -9.24 -6.78
CA THR A 113 -0.28 -8.56 -7.97
C THR A 113 -0.39 -9.52 -9.15
N LEU A 114 0.63 -10.37 -9.36
CA LEU A 114 0.66 -11.33 -10.46
C LEU A 114 -0.39 -12.43 -10.33
N ILE A 115 -0.62 -12.92 -9.10
CA ILE A 115 -1.65 -13.92 -8.79
C ILE A 115 -3.05 -13.33 -8.60
N GLY A 116 -3.20 -12.00 -8.73
CA GLY A 116 -4.50 -11.33 -8.65
C GLY A 116 -5.08 -11.19 -7.24
N HIS A 117 -4.30 -11.43 -6.19
CA HIS A 117 -4.72 -11.24 -4.81
C HIS A 117 -4.81 -9.76 -4.43
N ASP A 118 -5.61 -9.48 -3.39
CA ASP A 118 -5.77 -8.13 -2.88
C ASP A 118 -4.48 -7.56 -2.28
N ARG A 119 -4.18 -6.33 -2.66
CA ARG A 119 -3.00 -5.56 -2.21
C ARG A 119 -3.37 -4.52 -1.14
N THR A 120 -4.67 -4.26 -1.00
CA THR A 120 -5.23 -3.31 -0.04
C THR A 120 -6.17 -4.02 0.92
N ASN A 121 -6.35 -3.46 2.11
CA ASN A 121 -7.24 -3.98 3.14
C ASN A 121 -8.68 -3.47 2.98
N ASN A 122 -9.16 -3.32 1.74
CA ASN A 122 -10.45 -2.68 1.44
C ASN A 122 -11.63 -3.28 2.23
N PHE A 123 -11.64 -4.61 2.39
CA PHE A 123 -12.67 -5.31 3.16
C PHE A 123 -12.66 -4.92 4.64
N VAL A 124 -11.47 -4.83 5.24
CA VAL A 124 -11.28 -4.42 6.64
C VAL A 124 -11.69 -2.96 6.81
N GLU A 125 -11.27 -2.07 5.91
CA GLU A 125 -11.64 -0.65 5.95
C GLU A 125 -13.14 -0.41 5.71
N ALA A 126 -13.76 -1.22 4.85
CA ALA A 126 -15.22 -1.18 4.64
C ALA A 126 -15.97 -1.65 5.90
N ALA A 127 -15.51 -2.75 6.53
CA ALA A 127 -16.07 -3.23 7.78
C ALA A 127 -15.91 -2.19 8.90
N HIS A 128 -14.72 -1.62 9.05
CA HIS A 128 -14.44 -0.59 10.05
C HIS A 128 -15.29 0.68 9.84
N ARG A 129 -15.43 1.16 8.60
CA ARG A 129 -16.32 2.30 8.29
C ARG A 129 -17.78 2.00 8.62
N ARG A 130 -18.26 0.79 8.32
CA ARG A 130 -19.62 0.38 8.68
C ARG A 130 -19.78 0.35 10.20
N MET A 131 -18.84 -0.23 10.94
CA MET A 131 -18.87 -0.22 12.40
C MET A 131 -18.89 1.21 12.96
N LYS A 132 -18.02 2.10 12.45
CA LYS A 132 -17.99 3.50 12.89
C LYS A 132 -19.33 4.22 12.63
N LEU A 133 -19.96 3.97 11.49
CA LEU A 133 -21.26 4.52 11.16
C LEU A 133 -22.36 4.03 12.12
N GLU A 134 -22.41 2.73 12.38
CA GLU A 134 -23.44 2.12 13.26
C GLU A 134 -23.26 2.52 14.73
N LEU A 135 -22.01 2.67 15.18
CA LEU A 135 -21.70 3.11 16.55
C LEU A 135 -21.97 4.61 16.75
N GLY A 136 -21.77 5.43 15.71
CA GLY A 136 -22.10 6.86 15.72
C GLY A 136 -21.35 7.70 16.77
N ALA A 137 -20.31 7.16 17.41
CA ALA A 137 -19.52 7.82 18.45
C ALA A 137 -18.10 7.26 18.48
N ASP A 138 -17.12 8.11 18.79
CA ASP A 138 -15.72 7.68 18.97
C ASP A 138 -15.52 6.95 20.30
N HIS A 139 -16.38 7.22 21.30
CA HIS A 139 -16.38 6.57 22.62
C HIS A 139 -17.81 6.15 23.03
N PRO A 140 -18.35 5.07 22.43
CA PRO A 140 -19.69 4.59 22.77
C PRO A 140 -19.72 4.03 24.19
N THR A 141 -20.85 4.20 24.90
CA THR A 141 -21.11 3.45 26.13
C THR A 141 -21.20 1.95 25.80
N LEU A 142 -20.98 1.09 26.80
CA LEU A 142 -21.07 -0.36 26.61
C LEU A 142 -22.40 -0.77 25.95
N TRP A 143 -23.51 -0.14 26.34
CA TRP A 143 -24.82 -0.42 25.75
C TRP A 143 -24.90 -0.04 24.27
N ARG A 144 -24.49 1.18 23.90
CA ARG A 144 -24.46 1.63 22.49
C ARG A 144 -23.50 0.79 21.66
N PHE A 145 -22.40 0.32 22.26
CA PHE A 145 -21.46 -0.58 21.62
C PHE A 145 -22.11 -1.94 21.29
N ILE A 146 -22.78 -2.56 22.26
CA ILE A 146 -23.49 -3.84 22.06
C ILE A 146 -24.59 -3.69 21.00
N GLU A 147 -25.40 -2.63 21.08
CA GLU A 147 -26.43 -2.36 20.08
C GLU A 147 -25.83 -2.14 18.68
N GLY A 148 -24.74 -1.39 18.58
CA GLY A 148 -24.02 -1.16 17.33
C GLY A 148 -23.49 -2.47 16.72
N ILE A 149 -22.90 -3.35 17.52
CA ILE A 149 -22.46 -4.67 17.05
C ILE A 149 -23.64 -5.50 16.53
N ARG A 150 -24.77 -5.52 17.25
CA ARG A 150 -25.97 -6.26 16.82
C ARG A 150 -26.47 -5.77 15.46
N LYS A 151 -26.46 -4.46 15.22
CA LYS A 151 -26.82 -3.87 13.91
C LYS A 151 -25.83 -4.26 12.80
N VAL A 152 -24.52 -4.18 13.09
CA VAL A 152 -23.48 -4.62 12.14
C VAL A 152 -23.67 -6.10 11.79
N GLN A 153 -23.94 -6.96 12.77
CA GLN A 153 -24.17 -8.38 12.56
C GLN A 153 -25.43 -8.63 11.71
N ALA A 154 -26.55 -7.98 12.03
CA ALA A 154 -27.79 -8.13 11.27
C ALA A 154 -27.59 -7.79 9.77
N GLY A 155 -26.87 -6.70 9.47
CA GLY A 155 -26.53 -6.35 8.09
C GLY A 155 -25.60 -7.36 7.40
N ARG A 156 -24.73 -8.05 8.15
CA ARG A 156 -23.86 -9.11 7.60
C ARG A 156 -24.61 -10.40 7.30
N VAL A 157 -25.57 -10.76 8.15
CA VAL A 157 -26.47 -11.88 7.89
C VAL A 157 -27.25 -11.60 6.62
N GLN A 158 -27.79 -10.39 6.45
CA GLN A 158 -28.48 -10.02 5.21
C GLN A 158 -27.59 -10.19 3.96
N HIS A 159 -26.37 -9.65 3.96
CA HIS A 159 -25.45 -9.83 2.83
C HIS A 159 -25.08 -11.31 2.57
N TYR A 160 -25.07 -12.14 3.61
CA TYR A 160 -24.83 -13.57 3.48
C TYR A 160 -26.01 -14.29 2.84
N GLU A 161 -27.25 -13.93 3.20
CA GLU A 161 -28.45 -14.45 2.55
C GLU A 161 -28.56 -14.00 1.07
N GLU A 162 -28.21 -12.75 0.76
CA GLU A 162 -28.09 -12.26 -0.62
C GLU A 162 -27.08 -13.10 -1.42
N PHE A 163 -25.94 -13.44 -0.82
CA PHE A 163 -24.97 -14.34 -1.43
C PHE A 163 -25.54 -15.76 -1.64
N ILE A 164 -26.25 -16.34 -0.66
CA ILE A 164 -26.91 -17.65 -0.80
C ILE A 164 -27.94 -17.63 -1.94
N ARG A 165 -28.68 -16.52 -2.07
CA ARG A 165 -29.65 -16.31 -3.15
C ARG A 165 -28.99 -16.23 -4.54
N GLY A 166 -27.67 -16.07 -4.59
CA GLY A 166 -26.90 -15.96 -5.83
C GLY A 166 -26.74 -14.53 -6.33
N ASP A 167 -26.96 -13.52 -5.49
CA ASP A 167 -26.74 -12.13 -5.88
C ASP A 167 -25.26 -11.85 -6.09
N GLU A 168 -24.94 -11.09 -7.14
CA GLU A 168 -23.56 -10.67 -7.41
C GLU A 168 -23.07 -9.67 -6.35
N PRO A 169 -21.81 -9.79 -5.89
CA PRO A 169 -21.24 -8.80 -4.99
C PRO A 169 -21.11 -7.44 -5.68
N PRO A 170 -21.03 -6.34 -4.90
CA PRO A 170 -20.85 -5.00 -5.45
C PRO A 170 -19.65 -4.92 -6.39
N ARG A 171 -19.90 -4.49 -7.62
CA ARG A 171 -18.86 -4.41 -8.66
C ARG A 171 -17.78 -3.39 -8.28
N LYS A 172 -16.52 -3.79 -8.46
CA LYS A 172 -15.38 -2.87 -8.34
C LYS A 172 -15.49 -1.78 -9.41
N ARG A 173 -15.25 -0.52 -9.03
CA ARG A 173 -15.31 0.61 -9.98
C ARG A 173 -14.34 0.36 -11.15
N LEU A 174 -14.81 0.60 -12.37
CA LEU A 174 -14.07 0.33 -13.62
C LEU A 174 -12.67 0.95 -13.66
N ARG A 175 -12.50 2.17 -13.12
CA ARG A 175 -11.19 2.82 -13.05
C ARG A 175 -10.14 2.00 -12.30
N PHE A 176 -10.52 1.30 -11.23
CA PHE A 176 -9.61 0.48 -10.45
C PHE A 176 -9.31 -0.84 -11.14
N LEU A 177 -10.30 -1.43 -11.83
CA LEU A 177 -10.08 -2.61 -12.66
C LEU A 177 -9.07 -2.33 -13.78
N ARG A 178 -9.23 -1.19 -14.48
CA ARG A 178 -8.30 -0.76 -15.53
C ARG A 178 -6.90 -0.48 -14.98
N ALA A 179 -6.79 0.16 -13.81
CA ALA A 179 -5.50 0.38 -13.17
C ALA A 179 -4.81 -0.94 -12.79
N ASP A 180 -5.54 -1.89 -12.22
CA ASP A 180 -5.00 -3.21 -11.86
C ASP A 180 -4.52 -3.97 -13.10
N GLU A 181 -5.29 -3.94 -14.18
CA GLU A 181 -4.91 -4.60 -15.42
C GLU A 181 -3.65 -3.99 -16.03
N ARG A 182 -3.55 -2.65 -16.07
CA ARG A 182 -2.34 -1.98 -16.54
C ARG A 182 -1.12 -2.38 -15.72
N ILE A 183 -1.22 -2.39 -14.38
CA ILE A 183 -0.12 -2.81 -13.53
C ILE A 183 0.28 -4.26 -13.82
N ARG A 184 -0.68 -5.20 -13.91
CA ARG A 184 -0.37 -6.61 -14.22
C ARG A 184 0.31 -6.75 -15.57
N ARG A 185 -0.19 -6.05 -16.58
CA ARG A 185 0.40 -6.06 -17.92
C ARG A 185 1.84 -5.55 -17.90
N THR A 186 2.08 -4.40 -17.28
CA THR A 186 3.43 -3.84 -17.12
C THR A 186 4.37 -4.80 -16.40
N LEU A 187 3.90 -5.52 -15.37
CA LEU A 187 4.73 -6.48 -14.65
C LEU A 187 5.02 -7.77 -15.44
N ARG A 188 4.14 -8.18 -16.36
CA ARG A 188 4.32 -9.37 -17.19
C ARG A 188 5.17 -9.12 -18.43
N GLU A 189 4.97 -7.96 -19.05
CA GLU A 189 5.62 -7.57 -20.32
C GLU A 189 6.86 -6.70 -20.11
N GLY A 190 7.01 -6.09 -18.92
CA GLY A 190 8.09 -5.16 -18.62
C GLY A 190 9.45 -5.86 -18.52
N ASP A 191 10.46 -5.21 -19.09
CA ASP A 191 11.83 -5.70 -19.04
C ASP A 191 12.49 -5.29 -17.72
N ILE A 192 12.82 -6.27 -16.88
CA ILE A 192 13.48 -6.05 -15.58
C ILE A 192 14.88 -5.44 -15.71
N ARG A 193 15.49 -5.44 -16.90
CA ARG A 193 16.74 -4.73 -17.19
C ARG A 193 16.57 -3.20 -17.17
N PHE A 194 15.33 -2.73 -17.32
CA PHE A 194 14.96 -1.31 -17.28
C PHE A 194 13.90 -1.07 -16.18
N PRO A 195 14.24 -1.34 -14.90
CA PRO A 195 13.26 -1.33 -13.82
C PRO A 195 12.65 0.06 -13.57
N VAL A 196 13.39 1.13 -13.87
CA VAL A 196 12.91 2.51 -13.79
C VAL A 196 11.75 2.76 -14.76
N GLU A 197 11.74 2.15 -15.94
CA GLU A 197 10.62 2.28 -16.90
C GLU A 197 9.34 1.60 -16.36
N ILE A 198 9.51 0.44 -15.72
CA ILE A 198 8.42 -0.25 -15.02
C ILE A 198 7.84 0.67 -13.92
N LEU A 199 8.70 1.30 -13.12
CA LEU A 199 8.27 2.25 -12.08
C LEU A 199 7.50 3.44 -12.66
N ARG A 200 7.99 4.05 -13.75
CA ARG A 200 7.31 5.15 -14.44
C ARG A 200 5.91 4.74 -14.91
N ALA A 201 5.79 3.59 -15.58
CA ALA A 201 4.51 3.08 -16.06
C ALA A 201 3.53 2.81 -14.90
N ILE A 202 3.98 2.18 -13.82
CA ILE A 202 3.15 1.89 -12.65
C ILE A 202 2.75 3.17 -11.90
N ALA A 203 3.63 4.17 -11.86
CA ALA A 203 3.37 5.46 -11.22
C ALA A 203 2.19 6.23 -11.85
N HIS A 204 1.79 5.91 -13.09
CA HIS A 204 0.57 6.46 -13.71
C HIS A 204 -0.72 5.74 -13.32
N CYS A 205 -0.65 4.64 -12.56
CA CYS A 205 -1.81 3.80 -12.26
C CYS A 205 -2.49 4.12 -10.92
N PHE A 206 -1.90 4.96 -10.07
CA PHE A 206 -2.46 5.32 -8.77
C PHE A 206 -2.06 6.75 -8.35
N GLU A 207 -2.74 7.28 -7.34
CA GLU A 207 -2.50 8.63 -6.83
C GLU A 207 -2.20 8.62 -5.32
N ILE A 208 -1.42 9.60 -4.87
CA ILE A 208 -1.17 9.87 -3.46
C ILE A 208 -2.19 10.94 -3.02
N ASN A 209 -3.40 10.51 -2.64
CA ASN A 209 -4.52 11.39 -2.29
C ASN A 209 -4.51 11.89 -0.86
#